data_AF-A0A5C1MGH3-F1
#
_entry.id   AF-A0A5C1MGH3-F1
#
_cell.length_a   1.000
_cell.length_b   1.000
_cell.length_c   1.000
_cell.angle_alpha   90.00
_cell.angle_beta   90.00
_cell.angle_gamma   90.00
#
_symmetry.space_group_name_H-M   'P 1'
#
loop_
_entity.id
_entity.type
_entity.pdbx_description
1 polymer ?
#
loop_
_entity_poly.entity_id
_entity_poly.type
_entity_poly.pdbx_seq_one_letter_code
_entity_poly.pdbx_strand_id
1 'polypeptide(L)' 'MGDYLKKACCLLFALTTLAAASPVFAADVLHIQPKQHDCGLVDEGVPATMTAVVENVSGRDVHVSSVKTN' A
#
# COMPACT_ATOMS: atom_id res chain seq x y z
N MET A 1 32.73 -24.20 -31.29
CA MET A 1 32.59 -23.08 -30.33
C MET A 1 31.23 -22.33 -30.48
N GLY A 2 30.16 -22.95 -30.99
CA GLY A 2 28.90 -22.24 -31.26
C GLY A 2 27.78 -22.43 -30.22
N ASP A 3 27.78 -23.54 -29.48
CA ASP A 3 26.62 -23.93 -28.66
C ASP A 3 26.61 -23.31 -27.26
N TYR A 4 27.79 -23.03 -26.69
CA TYR A 4 27.92 -22.39 -25.38
C TYR A 4 27.47 -20.93 -25.41
N LEU A 5 27.72 -20.23 -26.52
CA LEU A 5 27.32 -18.82 -26.68
C LEU A 5 25.79 -18.69 -26.80
N LYS A 6 25.12 -19.62 -27.50
CA LYS A 6 23.66 -19.66 -27.58
C LYS A 6 23.02 -19.96 -26.23
N LYS A 7 23.54 -20.95 -25.49
CA LYS A 7 23.05 -21.29 -24.15
C LYS A 7 23.23 -20.15 -23.15
N ALA A 8 24.38 -19.46 -23.18
CA ALA A 8 24.64 -18.30 -22.34
C ALA A 8 23.68 -17.12 -22.66
N CYS A 9 23.39 -16.89 -23.94
CA CYS A 9 22.50 -15.82 -24.36
C CYS A 9 21.03 -16.09 -23.93
N CYS A 10 20.57 -17.34 -24.01
CA CYS A 10 19.24 -17.73 -23.51
C CYS A 10 19.12 -17.61 -21.97
N LEU A 11 20.18 -17.95 -21.24
CA LEU A 11 20.24 -17.78 -19.78
C LEU A 11 20.22 -16.31 -19.37
N LEU A 12 20.93 -15.44 -20.09
CA LEU A 12 20.94 -14.00 -19.83
C LEU A 12 19.58 -13.36 -20.13
N PHE A 13 18.87 -13.80 -21.18
CA PHE A 13 17.51 -13.34 -21.48
C PHE A 13 16.47 -13.80 -20.45
N ALA A 14 16.62 -14.99 -19.88
CA ALA A 14 15.75 -15.47 -18.80
C ALA A 14 16.00 -14.70 -17.49
N LEU A 15 17.24 -14.27 -17.24
CA LEU A 15 17.59 -13.50 -16.03
C LEU A 15 17.07 -12.05 -16.09
N THR A 16 17.08 -11.42 -17.27
CA THR A 16 16.59 -10.04 -17.45
C THR A 16 15.06 -9.95 -17.40
N THR A 17 14.35 -10.99 -17.83
CA THR A 17 12.87 -11.04 -17.74
C THR A 17 12.38 -11.27 -16.30
N LEU A 18 13.14 -11.97 -15.46
CA LEU A 18 12.81 -12.14 -14.05
C LEU A 18 13.01 -10.85 -13.23
N ALA A 19 13.97 -10.01 -13.61
CA ALA A 19 14.24 -8.73 -12.95
C ALA A 19 13.21 -7.62 -13.27
N ALA A 20 12.35 -7.82 -14.28
CA ALA A 20 11.33 -6.85 -14.68
C ALA A 20 9.95 -7.09 -14.02
N ALA A 21 9.79 -8.14 -13.22
CA ALA A 21 8.49 -8.57 -12.68
C ALA A 21 8.20 -8.12 -11.24
N SER A 22 8.81 -7.04 -10.76
CA SER A 22 8.47 -6.49 -9.44
C SER A 22 8.13 -5.00 -9.50
N PRO A 23 6.91 -4.63 -9.89
CA PRO A 23 6.28 -3.51 -9.20
C PRO A 23 5.91 -4.04 -7.81
N VAL A 24 6.81 -3.88 -6.85
CA VAL A 24 6.42 -3.92 -5.44
C VAL A 24 5.46 -2.75 -5.28
N PHE A 25 4.17 -3.06 -5.39
CA PHE A 25 3.08 -2.20 -5.00
C PHE A 25 3.46 -1.62 -3.63
N ALA A 26 3.34 -0.30 -3.48
CA ALA A 26 3.21 0.30 -2.17
C ALA A 26 1.98 -0.35 -1.54
N ALA A 27 2.19 -1.46 -0.82
CA ALA A 27 1.14 -2.16 -0.15
C ALA A 27 0.60 -1.19 0.90
N ASP A 28 -0.68 -0.83 0.78
CA ASP A 28 -1.37 -0.05 1.79
C ASP A 28 -1.14 -0.74 3.13
N VAL A 29 -0.42 -0.09 4.05
CA VAL A 29 -0.10 -0.65 5.37
C VAL A 29 -1.32 -0.56 6.29
N LEU A 30 -2.09 0.51 6.13
CA LEU A 30 -3.30 0.81 6.88
C LEU A 30 -4.45 1.09 5.93
N HIS A 31 -5.59 0.48 6.20
CA HIS A 31 -6.84 0.75 5.53
C HIS A 31 -7.73 1.59 6.46
N ILE A 32 -8.12 2.78 6.02
CA ILE A 32 -8.88 3.75 6.83
C ILE A 32 -10.26 3.95 6.20
N GLN A 33 -11.33 3.76 6.99
CA GLN A 33 -12.70 3.99 6.56
C GLN A 33 -13.54 4.76 7.60
N PRO A 34 -14.34 5.75 7.18
CA PRO A 34 -14.35 6.36 5.84
C PRO A 34 -13.12 7.27 5.63
N LYS A 35 -12.70 7.46 4.37
CA LYS A 35 -11.58 8.36 4.02
C LYS A 35 -11.91 9.84 4.22
N GLN A 36 -13.19 10.17 4.19
CA GLN A 36 -13.73 11.50 4.41
C GLN A 36 -15.03 11.35 5.19
N HIS A 37 -15.21 12.18 6.21
CA HIS A 37 -16.46 12.30 6.94
C HIS A 37 -17.18 13.57 6.53
N ASP A 38 -18.46 13.44 6.22
CA ASP A 38 -19.37 14.56 6.06
C ASP A 38 -20.22 14.64 7.33
N CYS A 39 -20.07 15.74 8.08
CA CYS A 39 -20.82 15.97 9.32
C CYS A 39 -22.24 16.49 9.05
N GLY A 40 -22.58 16.85 7.81
CA GLY A 40 -23.87 17.46 7.48
C GLY A 40 -24.14 18.74 8.28
N LEU A 41 -25.41 18.93 8.64
CA LEU A 41 -25.83 20.03 9.51
C LEU A 41 -25.63 19.63 10.98
N VAL A 42 -24.84 20.42 11.70
CA VAL A 42 -24.61 20.27 13.13
C VAL A 42 -25.33 21.39 13.86
N ASP A 43 -26.22 21.02 14.78
CA ASP A 43 -26.97 21.98 15.59
C ASP A 43 -26.06 22.68 16.61
N GLU A 44 -26.31 23.97 16.83
CA GLU A 44 -25.53 24.76 17.77
C GLU A 44 -25.68 24.22 19.20
N GLY A 45 -24.55 24.06 19.89
CA GLY A 45 -24.51 23.55 21.26
C GLY A 45 -24.60 22.02 21.38
N VAL A 46 -24.75 21.28 20.28
CA VAL A 46 -24.78 19.81 20.28
C VAL A 46 -23.45 19.24 19.79
N PRO A 47 -22.75 18.40 20.58
CA PRO A 47 -21.52 17.76 20.12
C PRO A 47 -21.77 16.78 18.96
N ALA A 48 -21.09 17.00 17.84
CA ALA A 48 -21.01 16.03 16.76
C ALA A 48 -19.85 15.05 17.01
N THR A 49 -20.11 13.75 16.86
CA THR A 49 -19.10 12.69 17.02
C THR A 49 -18.86 12.00 15.68
N MET A 50 -17.58 11.87 15.31
CA MET A 50 -17.14 11.17 14.10
C MET A 50 -16.31 9.95 14.49
N THR A 51 -16.42 8.87 13.72
CA THR A 51 -15.68 7.63 13.98
C THR A 51 -15.09 7.10 12.70
N ALA A 52 -13.78 6.92 12.66
CA ALA A 52 -13.08 6.24 11.57
C ALA A 52 -12.44 4.96 12.12
N VAL A 53 -12.49 3.90 11.32
CA VAL A 53 -11.85 2.62 11.61
C VAL A 53 -10.54 2.56 10.84
N VAL A 54 -9.46 2.22 11.54
CA VAL A 54 -8.12 2.02 10.97
C VAL A 54 -7.78 0.55 11.13
N GLU A 55 -7.64 -0.15 10.01
CA GLU A 55 -7.28 -1.57 9.97
C GLU A 55 -5.84 -1.74 9.48
N ASN A 56 -5.06 -2.55 10.22
CA ASN A 56 -3.73 -2.93 9.79
C ASN A 56 -3.80 -4.16 8.88
N VAL A 57 -3.62 -3.95 7.58
CA VAL A 57 -3.68 -5.01 6.56
C VAL A 57 -2.30 -5.55 6.18
N SER A 58 -1.24 -5.07 6.82
CA SER A 58 0.14 -5.41 6.49
C SER A 58 0.61 -6.78 7.02
N GLY A 59 -0.14 -7.39 7.94
CA GLY A 59 0.22 -8.64 8.61
C GLY A 59 1.46 -8.54 9.52
N ARG A 60 1.89 -7.33 9.87
CA ARG A 60 3.04 -7.04 10.75
C ARG A 60 2.61 -6.03 11.82
N ASP A 61 3.35 -5.93 12.91
CA ASP A 61 3.10 -4.88 13.90
C ASP A 61 3.38 -3.49 13.32
N VAL A 62 2.43 -2.58 13.52
CA VAL A 62 2.49 -1.20 13.04
C VAL A 62 2.35 -0.25 14.21
N HIS A 63 3.26 0.72 14.31
CA HIS A 63 3.17 1.81 15.27
C HIS A 63 2.53 3.04 14.62
N VAL A 64 1.34 3.40 15.10
CA VAL A 64 0.64 4.62 14.65
C VAL A 64 1.05 5.79 15.54
N SER A 65 1.58 6.85 14.94
CA SER A 65 1.95 8.09 15.65
C SER A 65 1.50 9.32 14.86
N SER A 66 1.52 10.50 15.51
CA SER A 66 1.17 11.78 14.88
C SER A 66 -0.26 11.85 14.30
N VAL A 67 -1.25 11.35 15.04
CA VAL A 67 -2.66 11.51 14.68
C VAL A 67 -3.01 13.01 14.69
N LYS A 68 -3.41 13.54 13.53
CA LYS A 68 -3.83 14.92 13.35
C LYS A 68 -5.24 14.96 12.82
N THR A 69 -6.07 15.80 13.41
CA THR A 69 -7.35 16.23 12.84
C THR A 69 -7.11 17.50 12.01
N ASN A 70 -7.70 17.58 10.82
CA ASN A 70 -7.69 18.80 10.01
C ASN A 70 -8.71 19.79 10.56
#